data_AF-A0A1I7LDK2-F1
#
_entry.id   AF-A0A1I7LDK2-F1
#
_cell.length_a   1.000
_cell.length_b   1.000
_cell.length_c   1.000
_cell.angle_alpha   90.00
_cell.angle_beta   90.00
_cell.angle_gamma   90.00
#
_symmetry.space_group_name_H-M   'P 1'
#
loop_
_entity.id
_entity.type
_entity.pdbx_description
1 polymer ?
#
loop_
_entity_poly.entity_id
_entity_poly.type
_entity_poly.pdbx_seq_one_letter_code
_entity_poly.pdbx_strand_id
1 'polypeptide(L)'
;MWCGKDGWGYLFAVIDAYDREIVGYSFSRFCRTEDLLKAVDMALNYRFPNGVQGAGLTLRTDNGCQMTSRRFIEAMKACQINHERTGYNNPDADAYIERFFRSLKEEEVWLQEYSSFAEAKAAIESYIHFYNTDRPHSALGYRSPLEFRNWKMQQNAA
;
A
#
# COMPACT_ATOMS: atom_id res chain seq x y z
N MET A 1 10.04 10.17 -4.92
CA MET A 1 10.65 10.00 -6.25
C MET A 1 10.71 11.34 -6.97
N TRP A 2 11.73 11.57 -7.80
CA TRP A 2 11.86 12.80 -8.57
C TRP A 2 10.95 12.75 -9.80
N CYS A 3 10.15 13.79 -10.03
CA CYS A 3 9.13 13.87 -11.09
C CYS A 3 9.48 14.94 -12.13
N GLY A 4 10.77 15.11 -12.42
CA GLY A 4 11.26 16.09 -13.37
C GLY A 4 10.94 17.52 -12.94
N LYS A 5 10.31 18.29 -13.85
CA LYS A 5 10.00 19.71 -13.63
C LYS A 5 9.07 19.97 -12.43
N ASP A 6 8.36 18.96 -11.96
CA ASP A 6 7.39 19.09 -10.87
C ASP A 6 7.99 18.82 -9.48
N GLY A 7 9.26 18.43 -9.40
CA GLY A 7 9.98 18.18 -8.16
C GLY A 7 9.68 16.81 -7.54
N TRP A 8 9.64 16.74 -6.20
CA TRP A 8 9.43 15.49 -5.49
C TRP A 8 7.96 15.05 -5.46
N GLY A 9 7.73 13.77 -5.74
CA GLY A 9 6.47 13.05 -5.49
C GLY A 9 6.62 12.02 -4.38
N TYR A 10 5.54 11.80 -3.63
CA TYR A 10 5.47 10.94 -2.44
C TYR A 10 4.37 9.89 -2.65
N LEU A 11 4.70 8.63 -2.34
CA LEU A 11 3.80 7.49 -2.46
C LEU A 11 3.50 6.91 -1.08
N PHE A 12 2.22 6.86 -0.72
CA PHE A 12 1.71 5.98 0.33
C PHE A 12 1.11 4.73 -0.32
N ALA A 13 1.34 3.56 0.25
CA ALA A 13 0.77 2.30 -0.21
C ALA A 13 0.34 1.47 1.00
N VAL A 14 -0.76 0.74 0.84
CA VAL A 14 -1.35 -0.18 1.82
C VAL A 14 -1.32 -1.56 1.21
N ILE A 15 -0.63 -2.47 1.88
CA ILE A 15 -0.47 -3.87 1.45
C ILE A 15 -1.29 -4.80 2.35
N ASP A 16 -1.99 -5.75 1.75
CA ASP A 16 -2.61 -6.85 2.49
C ASP A 16 -1.54 -7.88 2.86
N ALA A 17 -1.39 -8.16 4.16
CA ALA A 17 -0.36 -9.06 4.67
C ALA A 17 -0.68 -10.56 4.45
N TYR A 18 -1.84 -10.90 3.91
CA TYR A 18 -2.17 -12.29 3.58
C TYR A 18 -1.79 -12.61 2.13
N ASP A 19 -2.30 -11.84 1.16
CA ASP A 19 -2.12 -12.10 -0.27
C ASP A 19 -1.09 -11.19 -0.97
N ARG A 20 -0.47 -10.26 -0.23
CA ARG A 20 0.54 -9.31 -0.73
C ARG A 20 0.01 -8.27 -1.70
N GLU A 21 -1.30 -8.17 -1.92
CA GLU A 21 -1.87 -7.19 -2.84
C GLU A 21 -1.70 -5.77 -2.30
N ILE A 22 -1.31 -4.83 -3.16
CA ILE A 22 -1.45 -3.40 -2.86
C ILE A 22 -2.92 -3.04 -3.04
N VAL A 23 -3.61 -2.88 -1.92
CA VAL A 23 -5.07 -2.70 -1.86
C VAL A 23 -5.48 -1.23 -1.88
N GLY A 24 -4.56 -0.32 -1.59
CA GLY A 24 -4.78 1.11 -1.69
C GLY A 24 -3.47 1.87 -1.75
N TYR A 25 -3.47 3.02 -2.42
CA TYR A 25 -2.30 3.86 -2.54
C TYR A 25 -2.69 5.32 -2.79
N SER A 26 -1.75 6.23 -2.56
CA SER A 26 -1.88 7.63 -2.94
C SER A 26 -0.53 8.17 -3.37
N PHE A 27 -0.47 8.70 -4.59
CA PHE A 27 0.69 9.42 -5.10
C PHE A 27 0.39 10.91 -5.18
N SER A 28 1.19 11.71 -4.48
CA SER A 28 0.95 13.15 -4.27
C SER A 28 2.23 13.95 -4.36
N ARG A 29 2.11 15.24 -4.70
CA ARG A 29 3.23 16.21 -4.63
C ARG A 29 3.56 16.61 -3.19
N PHE A 30 2.75 16.16 -2.23
CA PHE A 30 2.90 16.46 -0.82
C PHE A 30 2.92 15.18 0.00
N CYS A 31 3.59 15.24 1.16
CA CYS A 31 3.65 14.15 2.12
C CYS A 31 2.81 14.51 3.35
N ARG A 32 1.48 14.61 3.20
CA ARG A 32 0.59 15.00 4.30
C ARG A 32 -0.22 13.82 4.81
N THR A 33 -0.77 13.97 6.02
CA THR A 33 -1.69 12.99 6.60
C THR A 33 -2.90 12.72 5.70
N GLU A 34 -3.38 13.72 4.96
CA GLU A 34 -4.52 13.54 4.04
C GLU A 34 -4.18 12.62 2.87
N ASP A 35 -2.93 12.63 2.41
CA ASP A 35 -2.48 11.77 1.32
C ASP A 35 -2.38 10.31 1.80
N LEU A 36 -1.92 10.09 3.04
CA LEU A 36 -1.99 8.79 3.72
C LEU A 36 -3.44 8.31 3.91
N LEU A 37 -4.34 9.17 4.40
CA LEU A 37 -5.73 8.81 4.62
C LEU A 37 -6.44 8.40 3.33
N LYS A 38 -6.11 9.01 2.19
CA LYS A 38 -6.61 8.58 0.87
C LYS A 38 -6.19 7.15 0.53
N ALA A 39 -4.94 6.78 0.81
CA ALA A 39 -4.46 5.43 0.56
C ALA A 39 -5.20 4.40 1.43
N VAL A 40 -5.43 4.73 2.70
CA VAL A 40 -6.20 3.86 3.61
C VAL A 40 -7.66 3.79 3.20
N ASP A 41 -8.31 4.91 2.90
CA ASP A 41 -9.70 4.96 2.44
C ASP A 41 -9.91 4.13 1.17
N MET A 42 -8.98 4.22 0.20
CA MET A 42 -8.98 3.38 -1.00
C MET A 42 -8.93 1.88 -0.62
N ALA A 43 -8.03 1.49 0.28
CA ALA A 43 -7.89 0.10 0.73
C ALA A 43 -9.16 -0.43 1.42
N LEU A 44 -9.76 0.39 2.30
CA LEU A 44 -10.97 0.02 3.02
C LEU A 44 -12.17 -0.13 2.07
N ASN A 45 -12.38 0.82 1.15
CA ASN A 45 -13.47 0.74 0.19
C ASN A 45 -13.30 -0.46 -0.77
N TYR A 46 -12.07 -0.82 -1.12
CA TYR A 46 -11.78 -1.96 -1.98
C TYR A 46 -12.01 -3.31 -1.29
N ARG A 47 -11.53 -3.48 -0.05
CA ARG A 47 -11.63 -4.76 0.67
C ARG A 47 -12.93 -4.94 1.45
N PHE A 48 -13.55 -3.83 1.87
CA PHE A 48 -14.73 -3.81 2.71
C PHE A 48 -15.78 -2.84 2.14
N PRO A 49 -16.32 -3.11 0.93
CA PRO A 49 -17.26 -2.21 0.25
C PRO A 49 -18.55 -1.96 1.04
N ASN A 50 -18.89 -2.85 1.99
CA ASN A 50 -20.07 -2.74 2.85
C ASN A 50 -19.76 -2.11 4.23
N GLY A 51 -18.56 -1.55 4.41
CA GLY A 51 -18.10 -0.95 5.66
C GLY A 51 -17.20 -1.87 6.49
N VAL A 52 -16.42 -1.24 7.38
CA VAL A 52 -15.33 -1.87 8.15
C VAL A 52 -15.67 -2.08 9.63
N GLN A 53 -16.82 -1.57 10.07
CA GLN A 53 -17.21 -1.59 11.47
C GLN A 53 -17.41 -3.04 11.94
N GLY A 54 -16.73 -3.44 13.02
CA GLY A 54 -16.78 -4.81 13.53
C GLY A 54 -15.94 -5.84 12.76
N ALA A 55 -15.21 -5.46 11.72
CA ALA A 55 -14.36 -6.37 10.95
C ALA A 55 -13.07 -6.79 11.68
N GLY A 56 -12.76 -6.20 12.84
CA GLY A 56 -11.59 -6.56 13.65
C GLY A 56 -10.25 -6.26 12.97
N LEU A 57 -10.21 -5.22 12.13
CA LEU A 57 -9.02 -4.91 11.32
C LEU A 57 -7.89 -4.34 12.17
N THR A 58 -6.67 -4.73 11.82
CA THR A 58 -5.45 -4.12 12.34
C THR A 58 -4.69 -3.49 11.18
N LEU A 59 -4.40 -2.20 11.29
CA LEU A 59 -3.49 -1.50 10.38
C LEU A 59 -2.16 -1.30 11.09
N ARG A 60 -1.09 -1.82 10.48
CA ARG A 60 0.28 -1.63 10.96
C ARG A 60 0.97 -0.50 10.22
N THR A 61 1.66 0.36 10.95
CA THR A 61 2.45 1.46 10.38
C THR A 61 3.75 1.66 11.14
N ASP A 62 4.69 2.33 10.47
CA ASP A 62 5.87 2.89 11.11
C ASP A 62 5.54 4.09 12.02
N ASN A 63 6.59 4.71 12.57
CA ASN A 63 6.50 5.88 13.45
C ASN A 63 6.60 7.22 12.69
N GLY A 64 6.30 7.25 11.40
CA GLY A 64 6.29 8.47 10.59
C GLY A 64 5.34 9.55 11.15
N CYS A 65 5.65 10.82 10.91
CA CYS A 65 4.88 11.94 11.48
C CYS A 65 3.41 11.96 11.01
N GLN A 66 3.12 11.46 9.81
CA GLN A 66 1.77 11.34 9.26
C GLN A 66 1.00 10.25 10.02
N MET A 67 1.63 9.10 10.27
CA MET A 67 1.08 7.94 10.99
C MET A 67 0.85 8.23 12.47
N THR A 68 1.61 9.15 13.05
CA THR A 68 1.50 9.55 14.46
C THR A 68 0.65 10.81 14.67
N SER A 69 0.13 11.40 13.59
CA SER A 69 -0.68 12.61 13.66
C SER A 69 -2.03 12.36 14.34
N ARG A 70 -2.53 13.36 15.08
CA ARG A 70 -3.84 13.29 15.76
C ARG A 70 -4.96 12.94 14.79
N ARG A 71 -4.95 13.56 13.60
CA ARG A 71 -5.94 13.35 12.55
C ARG A 71 -5.99 11.89 12.07
N PHE A 72 -4.83 11.25 11.91
CA PHE A 72 -4.76 9.85 11.49
C PHE A 72 -5.31 8.92 12.58
N ILE A 73 -4.89 9.13 13.84
CA ILE A 73 -5.33 8.33 14.98
C ILE A 73 -6.84 8.45 15.20
N GLU A 74 -7.40 9.67 15.09
CA GLU A 74 -8.84 9.91 15.18
C GLU A 74 -9.61 9.19 14.07
N ALA A 75 -9.09 9.18 12.84
CA ALA A 75 -9.70 8.45 11.73
C ALA A 75 -9.70 6.93 11.97
N MET A 76 -8.60 6.34 12.44
CA MET A 76 -8.53 4.91 12.72
C MET A 76 -9.52 4.51 13.83
N LYS A 77 -9.65 5.33 14.87
CA LYS A 77 -10.65 5.15 15.93
C LYS A 77 -12.08 5.21 15.40
N ALA A 78 -12.39 6.19 14.54
CA ALA A 78 -13.71 6.33 13.94
C ALA A 78 -14.10 5.11 13.11
N CYS A 79 -13.13 4.49 12.43
CA CYS A 79 -13.32 3.26 11.66
C CYS A 79 -13.26 1.97 12.50
N GLN A 80 -13.05 2.06 13.83
CA GLN A 80 -12.80 0.93 14.73
C GLN A 80 -11.63 0.03 14.27
N ILE A 81 -10.62 0.62 13.64
CA ILE A 81 -9.42 -0.06 13.21
C ILE A 81 -8.40 -0.02 14.34
N ASN A 82 -7.85 -1.18 14.70
CA ASN A 82 -6.73 -1.27 15.63
C ASN A 82 -5.47 -0.75 14.93
N HIS A 83 -5.01 0.44 15.32
CA HIS A 83 -3.76 1.00 14.81
C HIS A 83 -2.59 0.49 15.64
N GLU A 84 -1.86 -0.48 15.11
CA GLU A 84 -0.66 -1.03 15.72
C GLU A 84 0.57 -0.35 15.11
N ARG A 85 1.42 0.23 15.95
CA ARG A 85 2.68 0.81 15.49
C ARG A 85 3.81 -0.18 15.75
N THR A 86 4.75 -0.25 14.83
CA THR A 86 5.93 -1.09 15.01
C THR A 86 6.73 -0.62 16.22
N GLY A 87 6.90 -1.53 17.19
CA GLY A 87 7.71 -1.31 18.37
C GLY A 87 9.20 -1.29 18.03
N TYR A 88 10.02 -0.80 18.96
CA TYR A 88 11.47 -0.94 18.85
C TYR A 88 11.82 -2.44 18.72
N ASN A 89 12.46 -2.82 17.61
CA ASN A 89 12.94 -4.19 17.34
C ASN A 89 11.91 -5.22 16.81
N ASN A 90 10.89 -4.81 16.03
CA ASN A 90 10.04 -5.74 15.25
C ASN A 90 10.10 -5.46 13.72
N PRO A 91 11.24 -5.77 13.06
CA PRO A 91 11.43 -5.51 11.63
C PRO A 91 10.49 -6.33 10.73
N ASP A 92 9.98 -7.47 11.21
CA ASP A 92 9.10 -8.33 10.42
C ASP A 92 7.72 -7.69 10.15
N ALA A 93 7.31 -6.74 11.01
CA ALA A 93 5.99 -6.12 10.91
C ALA A 93 5.84 -5.21 9.68
N ASP A 94 6.92 -4.57 9.23
CA ASP A 94 6.93 -3.69 8.04
C ASP A 94 7.60 -4.36 6.81
N ALA A 95 8.12 -5.58 6.96
CA ALA A 95 8.90 -6.27 5.93
C ALA A 95 8.17 -6.43 4.58
N TYR A 96 6.84 -6.56 4.59
CA TYR A 96 6.06 -6.70 3.36
C TYR A 96 6.01 -5.42 2.54
N ILE A 97 5.73 -4.28 3.19
CA ILE A 97 5.64 -3.00 2.48
C ILE A 97 7.04 -2.52 2.08
N GLU A 98 8.06 -2.76 2.92
CA GLU A 98 9.45 -2.48 2.57
C GLU A 98 9.89 -3.29 1.34
N ARG A 99 9.53 -4.57 1.27
CA ARG A 99 9.82 -5.40 0.11
C ARG A 99 9.13 -4.90 -1.15
N PHE A 100 7.88 -4.46 -1.06
CA PHE A 100 7.18 -3.81 -2.16
C PHE A 100 7.94 -2.55 -2.64
N PHE A 101 8.27 -1.63 -1.72
CA PHE A 101 8.98 -0.40 -2.08
C PHE A 101 10.36 -0.65 -2.68
N ARG A 102 11.07 -1.70 -2.24
CA ARG A 102 12.33 -2.11 -2.86
C ARG A 102 12.11 -2.56 -4.31
N SER A 103 11.15 -3.45 -4.55
CA SER A 103 10.85 -3.93 -5.91
C SER A 103 10.39 -2.79 -6.82
N LEU A 104 9.51 -1.91 -6.35
CA LEU A 104 9.11 -0.70 -7.10
C LEU A 104 10.32 0.16 -7.48
N LYS A 105 11.29 0.32 -6.58
CA LYS A 105 12.48 1.11 -6.86
C LYS A 105 13.37 0.45 -7.92
N GLU A 106 13.68 -0.82 -7.72
CA GLU A 106 14.59 -1.60 -8.59
C GLU A 106 14.02 -1.82 -9.99
N GLU A 107 12.71 -2.05 -10.11
CA GLU A 107 12.06 -2.48 -11.34
C GLU A 107 11.44 -1.34 -12.15
N GLU A 108 11.24 -0.16 -11.53
CA GLU A 108 10.56 0.97 -12.16
C GLU A 108 11.29 2.28 -11.89
N VAL A 109 11.32 2.74 -10.63
CA VAL A 109 11.76 4.12 -10.32
C VAL A 109 13.24 4.39 -10.67
N TRP A 110 14.13 3.41 -10.52
CA TRP A 110 15.56 3.58 -10.85
C TRP A 110 15.86 3.45 -12.34
N LEU A 111 14.93 2.91 -13.12
CA LEU A 111 15.08 2.68 -14.56
C LEU A 111 14.50 3.83 -15.40
N GLN A 112 13.81 4.78 -14.77
CA GLN A 112 13.08 5.84 -15.45
C GLN A 112 13.57 7.23 -15.07
N GLU A 113 13.50 8.15 -16.04
CA GLU A 113 13.63 9.59 -15.82
C GLU A 113 12.31 10.28 -16.15
N TYR A 114 11.45 10.47 -15.15
CA TYR A 114 10.16 11.11 -15.36
C TYR A 114 10.32 12.60 -15.69
N SER A 115 9.63 13.07 -16.73
CA SER A 115 9.62 14.48 -17.15
C SER A 115 8.58 15.33 -16.39
N SER A 116 7.57 14.70 -15.79
CA SER A 116 6.52 15.38 -15.04
C SER A 116 5.91 14.52 -13.93
N PHE A 117 5.16 15.15 -13.02
CA PHE A 117 4.38 14.45 -12.00
C PHE A 117 3.29 13.55 -12.59
N ALA A 118 2.66 13.99 -13.68
CA ALA A 118 1.61 13.21 -14.34
C ALA A 118 2.16 11.91 -14.94
N GLU A 119 3.34 11.97 -15.55
CA GLU A 119 4.04 10.80 -16.08
C GLU A 119 4.47 9.85 -14.97
N ALA A 120 5.11 10.36 -13.92
CA ALA A 120 5.48 9.55 -12.75
C ALA A 120 4.24 8.88 -12.13
N LYS A 121 3.13 9.61 -12.00
CA LYS A 121 1.87 9.07 -11.48
C LYS A 121 1.37 7.90 -12.34
N ALA A 122 1.31 8.07 -13.66
CA ALA A 122 0.85 7.02 -14.57
C ALA A 122 1.76 5.78 -14.50
N ALA A 123 3.08 5.98 -14.41
CA ALA A 123 4.04 4.89 -14.26
C ALA A 123 3.85 4.11 -12.96
N ILE A 124 3.65 4.82 -11.83
CA ILE A 124 3.36 4.18 -10.54
C ILE A 124 2.04 3.42 -10.56
N GLU A 125 0.99 3.99 -11.16
CA GLU A 125 -0.30 3.31 -11.30
C GLU A 125 -0.18 2.03 -12.14
N SER A 126 0.56 2.10 -13.25
CA SER A 126 0.86 0.95 -14.10
C SER A 126 1.68 -0.11 -13.38
N TYR A 127 2.70 0.29 -12.61
CA TYR A 127 3.52 -0.65 -11.85
C TYR A 127 2.72 -1.34 -10.75
N ILE A 128 1.87 -0.62 -10.02
CA ILE A 128 1.02 -1.23 -8.99
C ILE A 128 0.04 -2.22 -9.61
N HIS A 129 -0.50 -1.92 -10.79
CA HIS A 129 -1.31 -2.88 -11.54
C HIS A 129 -0.51 -4.15 -11.85
N PHE A 130 0.63 -4.01 -12.53
CA PHE A 130 1.55 -5.11 -12.84
C PHE A 130 1.94 -5.93 -11.60
N TYR A 131 2.27 -5.25 -10.50
CA TYR A 131 2.63 -5.89 -9.23
C TYR A 131 1.50 -6.79 -8.72
N ASN A 132 0.25 -6.33 -8.81
CA ASN A 132 -0.92 -7.08 -8.34
C ASN A 132 -1.35 -8.18 -9.31
N THR A 133 -1.21 -7.99 -10.63
CA THR A 133 -1.76 -8.90 -11.65
C THR A 133 -0.77 -9.92 -12.19
N ASP A 134 0.50 -9.55 -12.34
CA ASP A 134 1.46 -10.32 -13.15
C ASP A 134 2.76 -10.65 -12.41
N ARG A 135 3.19 -9.82 -11.45
CA ARG A 135 4.48 -10.01 -10.79
C ARG A 135 4.46 -11.25 -9.88
N PRO A 136 5.31 -12.26 -10.10
CA PRO A 136 5.29 -13.48 -9.29
C PRO A 136 5.96 -13.28 -7.92
N HIS A 137 5.36 -13.85 -6.88
CA HIS A 137 5.90 -13.84 -5.52
C HIS A 137 6.28 -15.25 -5.06
N SER A 138 7.55 -15.46 -4.71
CA SER A 138 8.01 -16.76 -4.18
C SER A 138 7.23 -17.19 -2.92
N ALA A 139 6.85 -16.24 -2.06
CA ALA A 139 6.04 -16.47 -0.88
C ALA A 139 4.59 -16.92 -1.20
N LEU A 140 4.11 -16.72 -2.43
CA LEU A 140 2.79 -17.11 -2.91
C LEU A 140 2.85 -18.32 -3.86
N GLY A 141 3.96 -19.05 -3.86
CA GLY A 141 4.18 -20.18 -4.78
C GLY A 141 4.30 -19.72 -6.22
N TYR A 142 4.98 -18.60 -6.46
CA TYR A 142 5.20 -17.98 -7.77
C TYR A 142 3.93 -17.50 -8.49
N ARG A 143 2.86 -17.21 -7.73
CA ARG A 143 1.68 -16.51 -8.21
C ARG A 143 1.80 -15.00 -8.00
N SER A 144 1.10 -14.22 -8.82
CA SER A 144 0.82 -12.82 -8.49
C SER A 144 -0.17 -12.72 -7.31
N PRO A 145 -0.25 -11.55 -6.63
CA PRO A 145 -1.19 -11.34 -5.55
C PRO A 145 -2.64 -11.69 -5.93
N LEU A 146 -3.09 -11.24 -7.11
CA LEU A 146 -4.45 -11.48 -7.57
C LEU A 146 -4.70 -12.95 -7.93
N GLU A 147 -3.72 -13.60 -8.59
CA GLU A 147 -3.78 -15.05 -8.85
C GLU A 147 -3.89 -15.86 -7.55
N PHE A 148 -3.10 -15.51 -6.54
CA PHE A 148 -3.13 -16.17 -5.24
C PHE A 148 -4.47 -15.99 -4.54
N ARG A 149 -5.02 -14.77 -4.55
CA ARG A 149 -6.32 -14.45 -3.97
C ARG A 149 -7.44 -15.25 -4.65
N ASN A 150 -7.47 -15.28 -5.98
CA ASN A 150 -8.46 -16.02 -6.76
C ASN A 150 -8.36 -17.54 -6.50
N TRP A 151 -7.14 -18.07 -6.47
CA TRP A 151 -6.91 -19.48 -6.14
C TRP A 151 -7.40 -19.84 -4.73
N LYS A 152 -7.16 -18.98 -3.73
CA LYS A 152 -7.68 -19.18 -2.37
C LYS A 152 -9.20 -19.11 -2.28
N MET A 153 -9.84 -18.19 -3.01
CA MET A 153 -11.31 -18.11 -3.05
C MET A 153 -11.93 -19.37 -3.63
N GLN A 154 -11.34 -19.94 -4.69
CA GLN A 154 -11.81 -21.20 -5.27
C GLN A 154 -11.67 -22.38 -4.31
N GLN A 155 -10.58 -22.43 -3.52
CA GLN A 155 -10.41 -23.48 -2.51
C GLN A 155 -11.39 -23.39 -1.35
N ASN A 156 -11.73 -22.18 -0.91
CA ASN A 156 -12.67 -21.99 0.20
C ASN A 156 -14.13 -22.23 -0.21
N ALA A 157 -14.42 -22.26 -1.51
CA ALA A 157 -15.75 -22.53 -2.07
C ALA A 157 -15.99 -24.02 -2.36
N ALA A 158 -14.96 -24.87 -2.26
CA ALA A 158 -15.00 -26.31 -2.47
C ALA A 158 -15.06 -27.06 -1.12
#